data_AF-A0A2U0A0I2-F1
#
_entry.id   AF-A0A2U0A0I2-F1
#
_cell.length_a   1.000
_cell.length_b   1.000
_cell.length_c   1.000
_cell.angle_alpha   90.00
_cell.angle_beta   90.00
_cell.angle_gamma   90.00
#
_symmetry.space_group_name_H-M   'P 1'
#
loop_
_entity.id
_entity.type
_entity.pdbx_description
1 polymer ?
#
loop_
_entity_poly.entity_id
_entity_poly.type
_entity_poly.pdbx_seq_one_letter_code
_entity_poly.pdbx_strand_id
1 'polypeptide(L)'
;AIPVRDAVNSVCDMLGYDPLFLACEGRVVAAVDADQAEEALVRWKNLPGGDHAALIGEMREDDPYVILETELGGARILEELEDDPLPRIC
;
A
#
# COMPACT_ATOMS: atom_id res chain seq x y z
N ALA A 1 -3.16 5.59 -6.34
CA ALA A 1 -3.75 4.26 -6.06
C ALA A 1 -2.66 3.31 -5.60
N ILE A 2 -2.94 2.41 -4.65
CA ILE A 2 -1.98 1.41 -4.18
C ILE A 2 -1.81 0.32 -5.25
N PRO A 3 -0.59 0.04 -5.73
CA PRO A 3 -0.37 -0.93 -6.80
C PRO A 3 -0.55 -2.37 -6.29
N VAL A 4 -1.62 -3.02 -6.75
CA VAL A 4 -1.88 -4.45 -6.53
C VAL A 4 -2.03 -5.14 -7.88
N ARG A 5 -1.37 -6.29 -8.05
CA ARG A 5 -1.45 -7.06 -9.30
C ARG A 5 -2.84 -7.70 -9.43
N ASP A 6 -3.38 -7.77 -10.64
CA ASP A 6 -4.70 -8.36 -10.90
C ASP A 6 -4.82 -9.80 -10.38
N ALA A 7 -3.75 -10.59 -10.48
CA ALA A 7 -3.73 -11.96 -9.95
C ALA A 7 -3.84 -11.98 -8.42
N VAL A 8 -3.25 -11.00 -7.72
CA VAL A 8 -3.36 -10.87 -6.26
C VAL A 8 -4.78 -10.45 -5.88
N ASN A 9 -5.34 -9.44 -6.55
CA ASN A 9 -6.73 -9.02 -6.33
C ASN A 9 -7.70 -10.18 -6.54
N SER A 10 -7.59 -10.90 -7.65
CA SER A 10 -8.45 -12.06 -7.96
C SER A 10 -8.42 -13.13 -6.87
N VAL A 11 -7.24 -13.44 -6.32
CA VAL A 11 -7.10 -14.43 -5.25
C VAL A 11 -7.64 -13.91 -3.93
N CYS A 12 -7.35 -12.64 -3.59
CA CYS A 12 -7.85 -12.00 -2.38
C CYS A 12 -9.38 -11.93 -2.37
N ASP A 13 -9.99 -11.53 -3.49
CA ASP A 13 -11.45 -11.48 -3.67
C ASP A 13 -12.09 -12.85 -3.51
N MET A 14 -11.48 -13.90 -4.08
CA MET A 14 -11.97 -15.27 -3.99
C MET A 14 -11.90 -15.82 -2.55
N LEU A 15 -10.85 -15.46 -1.81
CA LEU A 15 -10.59 -15.99 -0.47
C LEU A 15 -11.14 -15.11 0.66
N GLY A 16 -11.61 -13.90 0.34
CA GLY A 16 -12.09 -12.92 1.32
C GLY A 16 -10.98 -12.24 2.11
N TYR A 17 -9.79 -12.11 1.52
CA TYR A 17 -8.67 -11.39 2.13
C TYR A 17 -8.55 -9.97 1.58
N ASP A 18 -8.03 -9.06 2.40
CA ASP A 18 -7.59 -7.74 1.95
C ASP A 18 -6.09 -7.82 1.63
N PRO A 19 -5.65 -7.47 0.40
CA PRO A 19 -4.24 -7.53 0.03
C PRO A 19 -3.34 -6.62 0.88
N LEU A 20 -3.89 -5.60 1.56
CA LEU A 20 -3.14 -4.71 2.43
C LEU A 20 -2.72 -5.35 3.77
N PHE A 21 -3.32 -6.50 4.12
CA PHE A 21 -2.99 -7.25 5.33
C PHE A 21 -2.12 -8.49 5.06
N LEU A 22 -1.67 -8.70 3.83
CA LEU A 22 -0.80 -9.83 3.48
C LEU A 22 0.68 -9.45 3.55
N ALA A 23 1.49 -10.36 4.08
CA ALA A 23 2.93 -10.17 4.19
C ALA A 23 3.60 -9.91 2.82
N CYS A 24 4.60 -9.03 2.82
CA CYS A 24 5.38 -8.67 1.64
C CYS A 24 6.89 -8.81 1.93
N GLU A 25 7.57 -9.76 1.28
CA GLU A 25 9.00 -10.06 1.53
C GLU A 25 9.99 -9.32 0.62
N GLY A 26 9.52 -8.33 -0.14
CA GLY A 26 10.34 -7.61 -1.12
C GLY A 26 9.82 -6.24 -1.47
N ARG A 27 9.14 -5.59 -0.52
CA ARG A 27 8.55 -4.26 -0.69
C ARG A 27 9.00 -3.35 0.44
N VAL A 28 8.97 -2.05 0.18
CA VAL A 28 9.30 -1.02 1.16
C VAL A 28 8.23 0.06 1.07
N VAL A 29 7.81 0.55 2.25
CA VAL A 29 7.04 1.78 2.39
C VAL A 29 8.01 2.85 2.90
N ALA A 30 7.98 4.03 2.28
CA ALA A 30 8.83 5.15 2.69
C ALA A 30 7.99 6.42 2.84
N ALA A 31 8.30 7.18 3.88
CA ALA A 31 7.87 8.56 4.03
C ALA A 31 9.01 9.47 3.58
N VAL A 32 8.69 10.46 2.76
CA VAL A 32 9.64 11.44 2.21
C VAL A 32 9.02 12.83 2.31
N ASP A 33 9.86 13.87 2.31
CA ASP A 33 9.38 15.24 2.24
C ASP A 33 8.55 15.45 0.97
N ALA A 34 7.47 16.23 1.09
CA ALA A 34 6.51 16.43 -0.01
C ALA A 34 7.13 17.04 -1.26
N ASP A 35 8.14 17.90 -1.09
CA ASP A 35 8.87 18.53 -2.20
C ASP A 35 9.83 17.57 -2.93
N GLN A 36 10.17 16.45 -2.31
CA GLN A 36 11.05 15.41 -2.86
C GLN A 36 10.29 14.20 -3.40
N ALA A 37 8.98 14.10 -3.14
CA ALA A 37 8.17 12.92 -3.44
C ALA A 37 8.27 12.46 -4.90
N GLU A 38 8.16 13.38 -5.86
CA GLU A 38 8.19 13.02 -7.29
C GLU A 38 9.59 12.65 -7.78
N GLU A 39 10.62 13.39 -7.37
CA GLU A 39 12.03 13.08 -7.67
C GLU A 39 12.40 11.70 -7.11
N ALA A 40 11.98 11.41 -5.87
CA ALA A 40 12.18 10.13 -5.22
C ALA A 40 11.48 9.00 -5.99
N LEU A 41 10.21 9.19 -6.38
CA LEU A 41 9.46 8.21 -7.16
C LEU A 41 10.13 7.89 -8.50
N VAL A 42 10.60 8.91 -9.23
CA VAL A 42 11.29 8.74 -10.51
C VAL A 42 12.56 7.90 -10.32
N ARG A 43 13.37 8.22 -9.30
CA ARG A 43 14.59 7.45 -9.00
C ARG A 43 14.27 6.01 -8.61
N TRP A 44 13.23 5.81 -7.80
CA TRP A 44 12.80 4.49 -7.35
C TRP A 44 12.37 3.60 -8.52
N LYS A 45 11.60 4.14 -9.46
CA LYS A 45 11.18 3.40 -10.67
C LYS A 45 12.33 2.95 -11.57
N ASN A 46 13.53 3.52 -11.40
CA ASN A 46 14.73 3.09 -12.12
C ASN A 46 15.54 2.01 -11.38
N LEU A 47 15.15 1.63 -10.15
CA LEU A 47 15.80 0.55 -9.40
C LEU A 47 15.30 -0.82 -9.87
N PRO A 48 16.12 -1.88 -9.81
CA PRO A 48 15.67 -3.24 -10.02
C PRO A 48 14.49 -3.58 -9.09
N GLY A 49 13.34 -3.94 -9.66
CA GLY A 49 12.11 -4.25 -8.92
C GLY A 49 11.29 -3.03 -8.47
N GLY A 50 11.72 -1.81 -8.83
CA GLY A 50 11.05 -0.56 -8.49
C GLY A 50 9.97 -0.10 -9.48
N ASP A 51 9.76 -0.82 -10.58
CA ASP A 51 8.91 -0.40 -11.72
C ASP A 51 7.47 -0.02 -11.31
N HIS A 52 6.97 -0.66 -10.25
CA HIS A 52 5.63 -0.45 -9.71
C HIS A 52 5.57 0.48 -8.50
N ALA A 53 6.66 1.17 -8.15
CA ALA A 53 6.62 2.18 -7.09
C ALA A 53 5.56 3.24 -7.41
N ALA A 54 4.88 3.73 -6.38
CA ALA A 54 3.82 4.72 -6.51
C ALA A 54 3.78 5.61 -5.25
N LEU A 55 3.39 6.86 -5.42
CA LEU A 55 2.91 7.67 -4.31
C LEU A 55 1.50 7.17 -3.94
N ILE A 56 1.32 6.80 -2.67
CA ILE A 56 0.11 6.12 -2.18
C ILE A 56 -0.66 6.90 -1.13
N GLY A 57 -0.17 8.07 -0.71
CA GLY A 57 -0.83 8.90 0.28
C GLY A 57 0.03 10.09 0.70
N GLU A 58 -0.45 10.80 1.70
CA GLU A 58 0.20 11.96 2.31
C GLU A 58 -0.04 11.93 3.83
N MET A 59 0.84 12.60 4.58
CA MET A 59 0.66 12.78 6.02
C MET A 59 -0.10 14.08 6.28
N ARG A 60 -1.14 14.02 7.12
CA ARG A 60 -1.93 15.19 7.55
C ARG A 60 -1.80 15.33 9.07
N GLU A 61 -1.65 16.55 9.57
CA GLU A 61 -1.38 16.81 11.00
C GLU A 61 -2.55 16.43 11.92
N ASP A 62 -3.78 16.44 11.40
CA ASP A 62 -5.00 16.30 12.22
C ASP A 62 -5.60 14.88 12.24
N ASP A 63 -5.02 13.93 11.49
CA ASP A 63 -5.55 12.57 11.35
C ASP A 63 -4.59 11.55 11.98
N PRO A 64 -4.89 11.00 13.17
CA PRO A 64 -4.07 9.94 13.77
C PRO A 64 -4.29 8.57 13.12
N TYR A 65 -5.18 8.49 12.12
CA TYR A 65 -5.61 7.26 11.48
C TYR A 65 -5.09 7.16 10.05
N VAL A 66 -4.90 5.93 9.56
CA VAL A 66 -4.69 5.67 8.14
C VAL A 66 -6.05 5.64 7.46
N ILE A 67 -6.30 6.56 6.53
CA ILE A 67 -7.56 6.66 5.80
C ILE A 67 -7.35 6.17 4.37
N LEU A 68 -8.11 5.15 3.96
CA LEU A 68 -8.17 4.68 2.59
C LEU A 68 -9.26 5.40 1.82
N GLU A 69 -8.85 6.22 0.85
CA GLU A 69 -9.75 6.82 -0.13
C GLU A 69 -9.90 5.91 -1.35
N THR A 70 -11.14 5.58 -1.69
CA THR A 70 -11.50 4.78 -2.86
C THR A 70 -11.66 5.66 -4.09
N GLU A 71 -11.50 5.09 -5.29
CA GLU A 71 -11.64 5.83 -6.56
C GLU A 71 -13.05 6.41 -6.76
N LEU A 72 -14.05 5.88 -6.06
CA LEU A 72 -15.43 6.35 -6.07
C LEU A 72 -15.70 7.48 -5.06
N GLY A 73 -14.67 7.95 -4.34
CA GLY A 73 -14.76 9.04 -3.37
C GLY A 73 -15.24 8.62 -1.97
N GLY A 74 -15.45 7.32 -1.73
CA GLY A 74 -15.68 6.80 -0.39
C GLY A 74 -14.37 6.72 0.41
N ALA A 75 -14.44 6.87 1.73
CA ALA A 75 -13.29 6.75 2.62
C ALA A 75 -13.60 5.78 3.77
N ARG A 76 -12.60 5.02 4.22
CA ARG A 76 -12.67 4.21 5.45
C ARG A 76 -11.36 4.28 6.21
N ILE A 77 -11.42 4.04 7.52
CA ILE A 77 -10.22 3.81 8.32
C ILE A 77 -9.65 2.43 7.95
N LEU A 78 -8.33 2.37 7.72
CA LEU A 78 -7.58 1.13 7.66
C LEU A 78 -7.15 0.80 9.08
N GLU A 79 -7.82 -0.20 9.65
CA GLU A 79 -7.52 -0.68 11.00
C GLU A 79 -6.11 -1.28 11.07
N GLU A 80 -5.53 -1.25 12.27
CA GLU A 80 -4.29 -1.98 12.56
C GLU A 80 -4.54 -3.48 12.41
N LEU A 81 -3.53 -4.20 11.89
CA LEU A 81 -3.61 -5.65 11.76
C LEU A 81 -3.54 -6.29 13.16
N GLU A 82 -4.65 -6.89 13.60
CA GLU A 82 -4.70 -7.57 14.91
C GLU A 82 -3.99 -8.92 14.90
N ASP A 83 -4.23 -9.74 13.87
CA ASP A 83 -3.64 -11.08 13.68
C ASP A 83 -3.38 -11.35 12.19
N ASP A 84 -2.30 -12.08 11.87
CA ASP A 84 -2.00 -12.46 10.49
C ASP A 84 -3.07 -13.44 9.94
N PRO A 85 -3.71 -13.15 8.79
CA PRO A 85 -4.75 -14.00 8.24
C PRO A 85 -4.25 -15.39 7.79
N LEU A 86 -2.95 -15.57 7.55
CA LEU A 86 -2.39 -16.79 6.99
C LEU A 86 -1.34 -17.43 7.92
N PRO A 87 -1.62 -18.63 8.47
CA PRO A 87 -0.65 -19.30 9.33
C PRO A 87 0.60 -19.70 8.54
N ARG A 88 1.77 -19.34 9.07
CA ARG A 88 3.10 -19.63 8.48
C ARG A 88 3.31 -18.98 7.11
N ILE A 89 2.87 -17.74 6.95
CA ILE A 89 3.08 -16.98 5.71
C ILE A 89 4.57 -16.59 5.50
N CYS A 90 5.34 -16.46 6.59
CA CYS A 90 6.78 -16.18 6.61
C CYS A 90 7.49 -16.99 7.71
#